data_AF-T1A9F9-F1
#
_entry.id   AF-T1A9F9-F1
#
_cell.length_a   1.000
_cell.length_b   1.000
_cell.length_c   1.000
_cell.angle_alpha   90.00
_cell.angle_beta   90.00
_cell.angle_gamma   90.00
#
_symmetry.space_group_name_H-M   'P 1'
#
loop_
_entity.id
_entity.type
_entity.pdbx_description
1 polymer ?
#
loop_
_entity_poly.entity_id
_entity_poly.type
_entity_poly.pdbx_seq_one_letter_code
_entity_poly.pdbx_strand_id
1 'polypeptide(L)'
;MLASAVRRRLRDAGVEPPGKSGPHIFRHARAVEMLRALVPQKVIGDLLGHRSTEATAPYLKLATEDLRAIALDVPGSEVRS
;
A
#
# COMPACT_ATOMS: atom_id res chain seq x y z
N MET A 1 -15.79 -18.96 5.92
CA MET A 1 -14.78 -19.98 5.55
C MET A 1 -13.45 -19.40 5.11
N LEU A 2 -13.39 -18.50 4.11
CA LEU A 2 -12.10 -18.00 3.61
C LEU A 2 -11.36 -17.11 4.63
N ALA A 3 -12.07 -16.18 5.28
CA ALA A 3 -11.48 -15.31 6.28
C ALA A 3 -10.93 -16.05 7.51
N SER A 4 -11.60 -17.12 7.97
CA SER A 4 -11.10 -17.93 9.09
C SER A 4 -9.85 -18.74 8.70
N ALA A 5 -9.79 -19.26 7.47
CA ALA A 5 -8.61 -19.93 6.95
C ALA A 5 -7.40 -18.98 6.83
N VAL A 6 -7.62 -17.78 6.27
CA VAL A 6 -6.57 -16.74 6.16
C VAL A 6 -6.08 -16.32 7.55
N ARG A 7 -6.99 -16.03 8.49
CA ARG A 7 -6.61 -15.69 9.88
C ARG A 7 -5.79 -16.77 10.55
N ARG A 8 -6.15 -18.04 10.35
CA ARG A 8 -5.37 -19.16 10.91
C ARG A 8 -3.96 -19.17 10.36
N ARG A 9 -3.81 -19.10 9.03
CA ARG A 9 -2.48 -19.09 8.39
C ARG A 9 -1.63 -17.88 8.77
N LEU A 10 -2.23 -16.69 8.92
CA LEU A 10 -1.51 -15.51 9.39
C LEU A 10 -0.96 -15.71 10.81
N ARG A 11 -1.77 -16.28 11.72
CA ARG A 11 -1.32 -16.62 13.08
C ARG A 11 -0.22 -17.68 13.07
N ASP A 12 -0.42 -18.76 12.32
CA ASP A 12 0.57 -19.85 12.22
C ASP A 12 1.91 -19.34 11.65
N ALA A 13 1.88 -18.29 10.84
CA ALA A 13 3.06 -17.63 10.29
C ALA A 13 3.63 -16.50 11.18
N GLY A 14 3.02 -16.18 12.32
CA GLY A 14 3.43 -15.06 13.19
C GLY A 14 3.28 -13.68 12.54
N VAL A 15 2.40 -13.53 11.55
CA VAL A 15 2.17 -12.25 10.85
C VAL A 15 0.93 -11.59 11.41
N GLU A 16 1.09 -10.35 11.92
CA GLU A 16 0.00 -9.52 12.42
C GLU A 16 -0.18 -8.27 11.54
N PRO A 17 -1.10 -8.31 10.54
CA PRO A 17 -1.38 -7.15 9.72
C PRO A 17 -2.13 -6.08 10.54
N PRO A 18 -1.86 -4.79 10.32
CA PRO A 18 -2.64 -3.73 10.95
C PRO A 18 -4.11 -3.78 10.46
N GLY A 19 -5.05 -3.84 11.41
CA GLY A 19 -6.49 -3.81 11.13
C GLY A 19 -7.10 -5.15 10.68
N LYS A 20 -7.96 -5.13 9.65
CA LYS A 20 -8.80 -6.29 9.28
C LYS A 20 -7.97 -7.40 8.64
N SER A 21 -7.85 -8.53 9.34
CA SER A 21 -7.09 -9.72 8.89
C SER A 21 -7.92 -10.70 8.04
N GLY A 22 -8.53 -10.24 6.95
CA GLY A 22 -9.31 -11.08 6.02
C GLY A 22 -8.59 -11.30 4.68
N PRO A 23 -9.19 -12.03 3.72
CA PRO A 23 -8.57 -12.30 2.42
C PRO A 23 -8.21 -11.02 1.63
N HIS A 24 -8.96 -9.94 1.86
CA HIS A 24 -8.67 -8.62 1.27
C HIS A 24 -7.31 -8.04 1.67
N ILE A 25 -6.66 -8.53 2.73
CA ILE A 25 -5.33 -8.07 3.14
C ILE A 25 -4.27 -8.36 2.07
N PHE A 26 -4.39 -9.49 1.35
CA PHE A 26 -3.46 -9.84 0.28
C PHE A 26 -3.61 -8.92 -0.92
N ARG A 27 -4.86 -8.54 -1.25
CA ARG A 27 -5.13 -7.55 -2.29
C ARG A 27 -4.52 -6.19 -1.93
N HIS A 28 -4.65 -5.80 -0.67
CA HIS A 28 -4.05 -4.56 -0.17
C HIS A 28 -2.52 -4.61 -0.25
N ALA A 29 -1.90 -5.66 0.28
CA ALA A 29 -0.46 -5.86 0.27
C ALA A 29 0.11 -5.84 -1.16
N ARG A 30 -0.55 -6.54 -2.10
CA ARG A 30 -0.12 -6.56 -3.51
C ARG A 30 -0.20 -5.19 -4.17
N ALA A 31 -1.25 -4.41 -3.89
CA ALA A 31 -1.35 -3.07 -4.45
C ALA A 31 -0.26 -2.13 -3.90
N VAL A 32 0.02 -2.21 -2.59
CA VAL A 32 1.10 -1.46 -1.93
C VAL A 32 2.45 -1.80 -2.53
N GLU A 33 2.74 -3.09 -2.72
CA GLU A 33 3.96 -3.57 -3.38
C GLU A 33 4.12 -2.96 -4.78
N MET A 34 3.06 -2.97 -5.60
CA MET A 34 3.11 -2.41 -6.95
C MET A 34 3.30 -0.89 -6.98
N LEU A 35 2.71 -0.16 -6.04
CA LEU A 35 2.92 1.30 -5.95
C LEU A 35 4.37 1.63 -5.57
N ARG A 36 4.94 0.88 -4.62
CA ARG A 36 6.34 1.03 -4.21
C ARG A 36 7.30 0.74 -5.36
N ALA A 37 6.93 -0.16 -6.25
CA ALA A 37 7.63 -0.44 -7.49
C ALA A 37 7.33 0.57 -8.63
N LEU A 38 6.65 1.69 -8.32
CA LEU A 38 6.27 2.74 -9.28
C LEU A 38 5.41 2.25 -10.46
N VAL A 39 4.64 1.18 -10.26
CA VAL A 39 3.69 0.70 -11.28
C VAL A 39 2.58 1.74 -11.47
N PRO A 40 2.23 2.11 -12.72
CA PRO A 40 1.18 3.08 -12.97
C PRO A 40 -0.16 2.69 -12.32
N GLN A 41 -0.81 3.65 -11.66
CA GLN A 41 -2.04 3.44 -10.90
C GLN A 41 -3.17 2.81 -11.74
N LYS A 42 -3.25 3.14 -13.04
CA LYS A 42 -4.20 2.52 -13.97
C LYS A 42 -3.96 1.01 -14.09
N VAL A 43 -2.71 0.58 -14.24
CA VAL A 43 -2.34 -0.84 -14.35
C VAL A 43 -2.68 -1.59 -13.05
N ILE A 44 -2.44 -0.95 -11.89
CA ILE A 44 -2.82 -1.50 -10.59
C ILE A 44 -4.35 -1.64 -10.49
N GLY A 45 -5.09 -0.62 -10.90
CA GLY A 45 -6.56 -0.64 -10.95
C GLY A 45 -7.10 -1.74 -11.85
N ASP A 46 -6.57 -1.86 -13.07
CA ASP A 46 -6.95 -2.86 -14.06
C ASP A 46 -6.68 -4.29 -13.55
N LEU A 47 -5.48 -4.57 -13.04
CA LEU A 47 -5.11 -5.89 -12.50
C LEU A 47 -6.01 -6.29 -11.33
N LEU A 48 -6.36 -5.34 -10.48
CA LEU A 48 -7.22 -5.58 -9.35
C LEU A 48 -8.70 -5.65 -9.79
N GLY A 49 -9.08 -5.14 -10.95
CA GLY A 49 -10.47 -5.08 -11.40
C GLY A 49 -11.25 -3.94 -10.75
N HIS A 50 -10.58 -2.85 -10.39
CA HIS A 50 -11.22 -1.61 -9.99
C HIS A 50 -11.64 -0.83 -11.24
N ARG A 51 -12.93 -0.50 -11.34
CA ARG A 51 -13.47 0.35 -12.43
C ARG A 51 -13.22 1.84 -12.22
N SER A 52 -12.67 2.25 -11.08
CA SER A 52 -12.43 3.65 -10.73
C SER A 52 -11.11 3.85 -10.00
N THR A 53 -10.51 5.03 -10.20
CA THR A 53 -9.25 5.44 -9.57
C THR A 53 -9.41 5.73 -8.08
N GLU A 54 -10.60 6.04 -7.59
CA GLU A 54 -10.87 6.28 -6.15
C GLU A 54 -10.56 5.03 -5.30
N ALA A 55 -10.77 3.83 -5.84
CA ALA A 55 -10.46 2.57 -5.15
C ALA A 55 -8.94 2.32 -4.97
N THR A 56 -8.11 3.14 -5.61
CA THR A 56 -6.65 3.18 -5.44
C THR A 56 -6.16 4.40 -4.63
N ALA A 57 -7.06 5.21 -4.08
CA ALA A 57 -6.69 6.34 -3.21
C ALA A 57 -6.10 5.93 -1.84
N PRO A 58 -6.58 4.87 -1.15
CA PRO A 58 -6.00 4.46 0.15
C PRO A 58 -4.52 4.05 0.06
N TYR A 59 -4.13 3.60 -1.12
CA TYR A 59 -2.82 3.13 -1.53
C TYR A 59 -1.82 4.28 -1.74
N LEU A 60 -2.28 5.41 -2.30
CA LEU A 60 -1.46 6.61 -2.48
C LEU A 60 -0.97 7.20 -1.15
N LYS A 61 -1.73 7.05 -0.07
CA LYS A 61 -1.29 7.47 1.28
C LYS A 61 -0.02 6.73 1.76
N LEU A 62 0.21 5.50 1.31
CA LEU A 62 1.46 4.81 1.60
C LEU A 62 2.60 5.33 0.74
N ALA A 63 2.33 5.63 -0.54
CA ALA A 63 3.31 6.21 -1.43
C ALA A 63 3.82 7.56 -0.91
N THR A 64 2.99 8.39 -0.26
CA THR A 64 3.46 9.65 0.33
C THR A 64 4.54 9.48 1.39
N GLU A 65 4.48 8.44 2.23
CA GLU A 65 5.54 8.22 3.23
C GLU A 65 6.80 7.61 2.61
N ASP A 66 6.65 6.74 1.61
CA ASP A 66 7.79 6.24 0.84
C ASP A 66 8.44 7.37 0.00
N LEU A 67 7.65 8.30 -0.55
CA LEU A 67 8.12 9.50 -1.27
C LEU A 67 8.85 10.48 -0.34
N ARG A 68 8.43 10.60 0.92
CA ARG A 68 9.13 11.41 1.93
C ARG A 68 10.53 10.87 2.21
N ALA A 69 10.70 9.55 2.19
CA ALA A 69 12.01 8.92 2.42
C ALA A 69 13.02 9.18 1.29
N ILE A 70 12.54 9.54 0.10
CA ILE A 70 13.37 9.87 -1.07
C ILE A 70 13.28 11.36 -1.47
N ALA A 71 12.69 12.20 -0.60
CA ALA A 71 12.53 13.61 -0.89
C ALA A 71 13.90 14.29 -0.96
N LEU A 72 14.10 15.10 -2.00
CA LEU A 72 15.25 15.98 -2.10
C LEU A 72 15.05 17.18 -1.17
N ASP A 73 16.14 17.69 -0.61
CA ASP A 73 16.13 18.95 0.13
C ASP A 73 15.54 20.06 -0.75
N VAL A 74 14.64 20.85 -0.16
CA VAL A 74 14.03 21.97 -0.86
C VAL A 74 15.13 23.00 -1.13
N PRO A 75 15.46 23.33 -2.40
CA PRO A 75 16.46 24.33 -2.69
C PRO A 75 15.98 25.69 -2.18
N GLY A 76 16.67 26.27 -1.21
CA GLY A 76 16.42 27.65 -0.75
C GLY A 76 16.20 27.84 0.75
N SER A 77 16.20 26.79 1.58
CA SER A 77 16.30 26.99 3.04
C SER A 77 17.76 27.13 3.45
N GLU A 78 18.37 28.27 3.12
CA GLU A 78 19.47 28.76 3.95
C GLU A 78 18.86 28.99 5.34
N VAL A 79 19.15 28.08 6.26
CA VAL A 79 18.87 28.27 7.69
C VAL A 79 19.70 29.47 8.12
N ARG A 80 19.09 30.66 8.09
CA ARG A 80 19.56 31.76 8.93
C ARG A 80 19.22 31.36 10.36
N SER A 81 20.29 31.01 11.07
CA SER A 81 20.45 31.00 12.52
C SER A 81 19.59 32.01 13.26
#